data_AF-U3T7B6-F1
#
_entry.id   AF-U3T7B6-F1
#
_cell.length_a   1.000
_cell.length_b   1.000
_cell.length_c   1.000
_cell.angle_alpha   90.00
_cell.angle_beta   90.00
_cell.angle_gamma   90.00
#
_symmetry.space_group_name_H-M   'P 1'
#
loop_
_entity.id
_entity.type
_entity.pdbx_description
1 polymer ?
#
loop_
_entity_poly.entity_id
_entity_poly.type
_entity_poly.pdbx_seq_one_letter_code
_entity_poly.pdbx_strand_id
1 'polypeptide(L)'
;IYGGGFHSGTSSLSVYDGKFLARVERVIVVSMNYRLGPFGFLALPGNKDAPGNVGLFDQRLALQWIHDNIGAFGGNSKSVTLFGESAGAGSVSFHLLSPQSYPLFTRAIRQSGSGNAPWGTILPSEARRRTLILAELL
;
A
#
# COMPACT_ATOMS: atom_id res chain seq x y z
N ILE A 1 -3.18 -4.44 -3.90
CA ILE A 1 -3.24 -3.49 -2.76
C ILE A 1 -4.65 -2.91 -2.71
N TYR A 2 -5.38 -3.10 -1.61
CA TYR A 2 -6.79 -2.68 -1.52
C TYR A 2 -6.94 -1.16 -1.34
N GLY A 3 -8.14 -0.65 -1.62
CA GLY A 3 -8.52 0.77 -1.52
C GLY A 3 -9.02 1.18 -0.12
N GLY A 4 -10.02 2.08 -0.06
CA GLY A 4 -10.61 2.50 1.23
C GLY A 4 -10.05 3.79 1.83
N GLY A 5 -9.59 4.71 0.96
CA GLY A 5 -9.24 6.08 1.35
C GLY A 5 -8.17 6.20 2.44
N PHE A 6 -7.30 5.19 2.56
CA PHE A 6 -6.29 5.06 3.62
C PHE A 6 -6.84 4.98 5.06
N HIS A 7 -8.14 4.84 5.27
CA HIS A 7 -8.77 4.75 6.60
C HIS A 7 -9.62 3.49 6.81
N SER A 8 -9.90 2.74 5.74
CA SER A 8 -10.66 1.49 5.77
C SER A 8 -10.12 0.49 4.74
N GLY A 9 -10.62 -0.74 4.77
CA GLY A 9 -10.27 -1.81 3.83
C GLY A 9 -9.59 -3.00 4.49
N THR A 10 -9.65 -4.14 3.81
CA THR A 10 -8.99 -5.39 4.19
C THR A 10 -8.75 -6.23 2.95
N SER A 11 -7.70 -7.05 2.97
CA SER A 11 -7.43 -8.04 1.92
C SER A 11 -8.44 -9.19 1.87
N SER A 12 -9.25 -9.36 2.93
CA SER A 12 -10.17 -10.49 3.12
C SER A 12 -11.58 -10.29 2.55
N LEU A 13 -11.84 -9.18 1.83
CA LEU A 13 -13.15 -8.97 1.19
C LEU A 13 -13.36 -10.00 0.08
N SER A 14 -14.59 -10.53 -0.04
CA SER A 14 -14.93 -11.56 -1.04
C SER A 14 -14.69 -11.12 -2.48
N VAL A 15 -14.83 -9.83 -2.77
CA VAL A 15 -14.55 -9.24 -4.10
C VAL A 15 -13.06 -9.29 -4.49
N TYR A 16 -12.16 -9.51 -3.51
CA TYR A 16 -10.72 -9.65 -3.74
C TYR A 16 -10.25 -11.11 -3.69
N ASP A 17 -11.17 -12.09 -3.66
CA ASP A 17 -10.82 -13.51 -3.69
C ASP A 17 -10.07 -13.87 -4.98
N GLY A 18 -8.77 -14.12 -4.84
CA GLY A 18 -7.86 -14.38 -5.95
C GLY A 18 -8.03 -15.74 -6.62
N LYS A 19 -8.90 -16.64 -6.11
CA LYS A 19 -8.97 -18.03 -6.58
C LYS A 19 -9.28 -18.15 -8.07
N PHE A 20 -10.14 -17.27 -8.61
CA PHE A 20 -10.53 -17.33 -10.01
C PHE A 20 -9.38 -16.90 -10.91
N LEU A 21 -8.72 -15.78 -10.59
CA LEU A 21 -7.58 -15.29 -11.36
C LEU A 21 -6.43 -16.32 -11.32
N ALA A 22 -6.16 -16.90 -10.15
CA ALA A 22 -5.16 -17.95 -10.02
C ALA A 22 -5.49 -19.21 -10.85
N ARG A 23 -6.77 -19.64 -10.84
CA ARG A 23 -7.20 -20.86 -11.53
C ARG A 23 -7.25 -20.70 -13.06
N VAL A 24 -7.74 -19.57 -13.54
CA VAL A 24 -8.00 -19.29 -14.95
C VAL A 24 -6.72 -18.84 -15.65
N GLU A 25 -6.06 -17.81 -15.11
CA GLU A 25 -4.87 -17.20 -15.75
C GLU A 25 -3.56 -17.86 -15.36
N ARG A 26 -3.59 -18.84 -14.45
CA ARG A 26 -2.40 -19.59 -13.99
C ARG A 26 -1.34 -18.65 -13.39
N VAL A 27 -1.79 -17.65 -12.65
CA VAL A 27 -0.94 -16.70 -11.91
C VAL A 27 -0.98 -16.96 -10.40
N ILE A 28 -0.01 -16.43 -9.66
CA ILE A 28 -0.08 -16.35 -8.20
C ILE A 28 -0.67 -15.00 -7.81
N VAL A 29 -1.71 -15.02 -6.98
CA VAL A 29 -2.31 -13.80 -6.42
C VAL A 29 -1.88 -13.67 -4.96
N VAL A 30 -1.28 -12.53 -4.63
CA VAL A 30 -0.91 -12.18 -3.26
C VAL A 30 -1.64 -10.91 -2.85
N SER A 31 -2.24 -10.93 -1.66
CA SER A 31 -2.85 -9.77 -1.01
C SER A 31 -2.29 -9.65 0.41
N MET A 32 -2.22 -8.43 0.93
CA MET A 32 -1.70 -8.14 2.26
C MET A 32 -2.58 -7.12 2.97
N ASN A 33 -2.56 -7.16 4.30
CA ASN A 33 -3.05 -6.08 5.13
C ASN A 33 -1.95 -5.05 5.38
N TYR A 34 -2.34 -3.79 5.46
CA TYR A 34 -1.47 -2.70 5.86
C TYR A 34 -2.22 -1.78 6.82
N ARG A 35 -1.50 -1.10 7.72
CA ARG A 35 -2.13 -0.20 8.69
C ARG A 35 -2.82 0.98 8.01
N LEU A 36 -3.94 1.38 8.58
CA LEU A 36 -4.83 2.43 8.06
C LEU A 36 -5.06 3.51 9.12
N GLY A 37 -5.63 4.64 8.71
CA GLY A 37 -5.98 5.75 9.59
C GLY A 37 -4.76 6.30 10.34
N PRO A 38 -4.96 6.81 11.57
CA PRO A 38 -3.84 7.27 12.40
C PRO A 38 -2.77 6.21 12.64
N PHE A 39 -3.14 4.92 12.76
CA PHE A 39 -2.18 3.85 12.98
C PHE A 39 -1.25 3.59 11.80
N GLY A 40 -1.66 3.94 10.58
CA GLY A 40 -0.83 3.83 9.38
C GLY A 40 -0.18 5.13 8.93
N PHE A 41 -0.78 6.28 9.26
CA PHE A 41 -0.46 7.54 8.57
C PHE A 41 -0.35 8.77 9.49
N LEU A 42 -0.43 8.60 10.82
CA LEU A 42 -0.11 9.68 11.75
C LEU A 42 1.34 10.12 11.56
N ALA A 43 1.56 11.42 11.45
CA ALA A 43 2.86 11.98 11.13
C ALA A 43 3.13 13.28 11.90
N LEU A 44 4.26 13.29 12.60
CA LEU A 44 4.90 14.46 13.17
C LEU A 44 6.28 14.59 12.51
N PRO A 45 6.44 15.43 11.48
CA PRO A 45 7.71 15.56 10.78
C PRO A 45 8.89 15.81 11.73
N GLY A 46 9.94 14.99 11.62
CA GLY A 46 11.11 15.01 12.51
C GLY A 46 10.98 14.15 13.77
N ASN A 47 9.81 13.58 14.05
CA ASN A 47 9.61 12.64 15.14
C ASN A 47 9.74 11.19 14.66
N LYS A 48 10.66 10.44 15.23
CA LYS A 48 10.92 9.03 14.90
C LYS A 48 9.78 8.08 15.30
N ASP A 49 8.99 8.43 16.30
CA ASP A 49 7.90 7.60 16.83
C ASP A 49 6.61 7.77 16.00
N ALA A 50 6.53 8.86 15.22
CA ALA A 50 5.44 9.18 14.32
C ALA A 50 5.97 9.68 12.95
N PRO A 51 6.68 8.83 12.19
CA PRO A 51 7.38 9.25 10.97
C PRO A 51 6.44 9.49 9.78
N GLY A 52 5.17 9.10 9.87
CA GLY A 52 4.25 9.04 8.74
C GLY A 52 4.52 7.85 7.82
N ASN A 53 3.60 7.62 6.88
CA ASN A 53 3.70 6.59 5.81
C ASN A 53 3.93 5.15 6.30
N VAL A 54 3.67 4.86 7.57
CA VAL A 54 3.88 3.54 8.17
C VAL A 54 3.06 2.45 7.45
N GLY A 55 1.85 2.76 7.00
CA GLY A 55 1.05 1.87 6.16
C GLY A 55 1.68 1.58 4.79
N LEU A 56 2.42 2.52 4.18
CA LEU A 56 3.18 2.27 2.95
C LEU A 56 4.45 1.44 3.22
N PHE A 57 5.04 1.58 4.41
CA PHE A 57 6.15 0.72 4.82
C PHE A 57 5.70 -0.73 5.06
N ASP A 58 4.49 -0.95 5.58
CA ASP A 58 3.89 -2.28 5.68
C ASP A 58 3.75 -2.92 4.30
N GLN A 59 3.23 -2.15 3.33
CA GLN A 59 3.11 -2.62 1.94
C GLN A 59 4.48 -2.95 1.35
N ARG A 60 5.48 -2.08 1.52
CA ARG A 60 6.85 -2.35 1.06
C ARG A 60 7.45 -3.60 1.70
N LEU A 61 7.21 -3.82 2.99
CA LEU A 61 7.68 -5.02 3.68
C LEU A 61 7.04 -6.29 3.09
N ALA A 62 5.75 -6.24 2.74
CA ALA A 62 5.11 -7.33 2.02
C ALA A 62 5.70 -7.54 0.61
N LEU A 63 6.04 -6.46 -0.11
CA LEU A 63 6.74 -6.56 -1.40
C LEU A 63 8.12 -7.21 -1.25
N GLN A 64 8.87 -6.86 -0.21
CA GLN A 64 10.15 -7.49 0.09
C GLN A 64 9.96 -8.98 0.40
N TRP A 65 8.97 -9.33 1.21
CA TRP A 65 8.66 -10.73 1.51
C TRP A 65 8.33 -11.51 0.23
N ILE A 66 7.53 -10.94 -0.68
CA ILE A 66 7.23 -11.55 -1.99
C ILE A 66 8.52 -11.74 -2.78
N HIS A 67 9.35 -10.71 -2.89
CA HIS A 67 10.62 -10.78 -3.61
C HIS A 67 11.50 -11.95 -3.10
N ASP A 68 11.59 -12.11 -1.79
CA ASP A 68 12.48 -13.07 -1.15
C ASP A 68 11.91 -14.49 -1.09
N ASN A 69 10.58 -14.64 -1.07
CA ASN A 69 9.94 -15.92 -0.74
C ASN A 69 9.07 -16.51 -1.85
N ILE A 70 8.62 -15.72 -2.84
CA ILE A 70 7.61 -16.20 -3.81
C ILE A 70 8.11 -17.39 -4.66
N GLY A 71 9.44 -17.55 -4.79
CA GLY A 71 10.05 -18.70 -5.44
C GLY A 71 9.66 -20.04 -4.80
N ALA A 72 9.52 -20.08 -3.46
CA ALA A 72 9.07 -21.28 -2.75
C ALA A 72 7.62 -21.68 -3.06
N PHE A 73 6.82 -20.73 -3.57
CA PHE A 73 5.43 -20.94 -3.99
C PHE A 73 5.30 -21.18 -5.50
N GLY A 74 6.41 -21.33 -6.21
CA GLY A 74 6.44 -21.51 -7.67
C GLY A 74 6.32 -20.21 -8.47
N GLY A 75 6.47 -19.05 -7.83
CA GLY A 75 6.45 -17.74 -8.49
C GLY A 75 7.80 -17.26 -8.98
N ASN A 76 7.77 -16.23 -9.84
CA ASN A 76 8.97 -15.57 -10.35
C ASN A 76 9.06 -14.14 -9.80
N SER A 77 10.00 -13.89 -8.88
CA SER A 77 10.21 -12.56 -8.28
C SER A 77 10.61 -11.48 -9.29
N LYS A 78 11.11 -11.85 -10.48
CA LYS A 78 11.42 -10.92 -11.58
C LYS A 78 10.22 -10.56 -12.46
N SER A 79 9.03 -11.10 -12.15
CA SER A 79 7.80 -10.87 -12.91
C SER A 79 6.62 -10.59 -11.97
N VAL A 80 6.74 -9.54 -11.18
CA VAL A 80 5.70 -9.10 -10.23
C VAL A 80 4.94 -7.90 -10.81
N THR A 81 3.62 -7.99 -10.89
CA THR A 81 2.75 -6.86 -11.25
C THR A 81 2.00 -6.39 -10.01
N LEU A 82 2.21 -5.13 -9.60
CA LEU A 82 1.37 -4.52 -8.59
C LEU A 82 0.06 -4.07 -9.20
N PHE A 83 -1.06 -4.37 -8.54
CA PHE A 83 -2.36 -3.82 -8.93
C PHE A 83 -3.14 -3.37 -7.70
N GLY A 84 -3.89 -2.30 -7.85
CA GLY A 84 -4.70 -1.73 -6.78
C GLY A 84 -5.76 -0.78 -7.30
N GLU A 85 -6.77 -0.53 -6.45
CA GLU A 85 -7.94 0.29 -6.73
C GLU A 85 -8.03 1.46 -5.73
N SER A 86 -8.48 2.65 -6.17
CA SER A 86 -8.64 3.84 -5.32
C SER A 86 -7.36 4.16 -4.54
N ALA A 87 -7.39 4.20 -3.20
CA ALA A 87 -6.21 4.39 -2.36
C ALA A 87 -5.11 3.33 -2.59
N GLY A 88 -5.49 2.12 -3.01
CA GLY A 88 -4.56 1.09 -3.44
C GLY A 88 -3.85 1.46 -4.75
N ALA A 89 -4.55 2.10 -5.70
CA ALA A 89 -3.95 2.63 -6.92
C ALA A 89 -3.04 3.85 -6.63
N GLY A 90 -3.43 4.68 -5.64
CA GLY A 90 -2.57 5.70 -5.05
C GLY A 90 -1.27 5.10 -4.52
N SER A 91 -1.39 4.03 -3.72
CA SER A 91 -0.25 3.27 -3.18
C SER A 91 0.65 2.69 -4.27
N VAL A 92 0.09 2.08 -5.32
CA VAL A 92 0.86 1.61 -6.48
C VAL A 92 1.65 2.76 -7.13
N SER A 93 1.07 3.96 -7.20
CA SER A 93 1.79 5.15 -7.70
C SER A 93 2.94 5.55 -6.77
N PHE A 94 2.75 5.49 -5.45
CA PHE A 94 3.81 5.81 -4.50
C PHE A 94 4.95 4.79 -4.54
N HIS A 95 4.66 3.51 -4.78
CA HIS A 95 5.71 2.50 -4.98
C HIS A 95 6.46 2.66 -6.30
N LEU A 96 5.81 3.15 -7.37
CA LEU A 96 6.49 3.54 -8.61
C LEU A 96 7.48 4.70 -8.39
N LEU A 97 7.17 5.63 -7.48
CA LEU A 97 8.00 6.81 -7.20
C LEU A 97 9.05 6.54 -6.11
N SER A 98 8.86 5.54 -5.27
CA SER A 98 9.75 5.24 -4.14
C SER A 98 10.97 4.42 -4.60
N PRO A 99 12.21 4.95 -4.48
CA PRO A 99 13.41 4.23 -4.91
C PRO A 99 13.63 2.89 -4.17
N GLN A 100 13.12 2.79 -2.94
CA GLN A 100 13.24 1.58 -2.12
C GLN A 100 12.16 0.54 -2.43
N SER A 101 11.14 0.89 -3.21
CA SER A 101 10.06 -0.04 -3.60
C SER A 101 10.15 -0.43 -5.07
N TYR A 102 10.57 0.49 -5.94
CA TYR A 102 10.63 0.29 -7.39
C TYR A 102 11.35 -1.00 -7.83
N PRO A 103 12.48 -1.41 -7.21
CA PRO A 103 13.16 -2.66 -7.59
C PRO A 103 12.42 -3.95 -7.21
N LEU A 104 11.37 -3.87 -6.37
CA LEU A 104 10.66 -5.05 -5.83
C LEU A 104 9.52 -5.53 -6.74
N PHE A 105 9.25 -4.84 -7.85
CA PHE A 105 8.21 -5.23 -8.79
C PHE A 105 8.56 -4.80 -10.22
N THR A 106 7.81 -5.32 -11.20
CA THR A 106 8.11 -5.17 -12.63
C THR A 106 7.10 -4.27 -13.35
N ARG A 107 5.82 -4.40 -13.01
CA ARG A 107 4.71 -3.71 -13.70
C ARG A 107 3.68 -3.18 -12.71
N ALA A 108 2.85 -2.25 -13.16
CA ALA A 108 1.85 -1.61 -12.34
C ALA A 108 0.50 -1.49 -13.09
N ILE A 109 -0.59 -1.77 -12.39
CA ILE A 109 -1.97 -1.53 -12.81
C ILE A 109 -2.62 -0.63 -11.76
N ARG A 110 -3.26 0.45 -12.21
CA ARG A 110 -3.90 1.44 -11.34
C ARG A 110 -5.36 1.61 -11.75
N GLN A 111 -6.26 1.17 -10.89
CA GLN A 111 -7.71 1.25 -11.12
C GLN A 111 -8.29 2.42 -10.32
N SER A 112 -8.91 3.40 -10.99
CA SER A 112 -9.66 4.48 -10.31
C SER A 112 -8.87 5.28 -9.25
N GLY A 113 -7.56 5.47 -9.43
CA GLY A 113 -6.75 6.27 -8.51
C GLY A 113 -5.32 6.49 -8.98
N SER A 114 -4.67 7.51 -8.43
CA SER A 114 -3.30 7.90 -8.77
C SER A 114 -2.63 8.63 -7.59
N GLY A 115 -1.31 8.65 -7.57
CA GLY A 115 -0.54 9.34 -6.51
C GLY A 115 -0.68 10.87 -6.51
N ASN A 116 -1.11 11.46 -7.63
CA ASN A 116 -1.38 12.89 -7.76
C ASN A 116 -2.86 13.24 -7.54
N ALA A 117 -3.70 12.29 -7.11
CA ALA A 117 -5.06 12.62 -6.72
C ALA A 117 -5.05 13.60 -5.54
N PRO A 118 -5.97 14.57 -5.47
CA PRO A 118 -5.96 15.61 -4.43
C PRO A 118 -6.13 15.06 -3.01
N TRP A 119 -6.66 13.84 -2.85
CA TRP A 119 -6.80 13.14 -1.58
C TRP A 119 -5.61 12.20 -1.27
N GLY A 120 -4.69 12.01 -2.21
CA GLY A 120 -3.63 11.00 -2.11
C GLY A 120 -2.47 11.39 -1.19
N THR A 121 -2.22 12.69 -1.02
CA THR A 121 -1.14 13.22 -0.18
C THR A 121 -1.60 14.44 0.60
N ILE A 122 -0.93 14.73 1.70
CA ILE A 122 -1.13 15.96 2.48
C ILE A 122 0.21 16.63 2.73
N LEU A 123 0.19 17.95 2.93
CA LEU A 123 1.39 18.68 3.31
C LEU A 123 1.87 18.27 4.72
N PRO A 124 3.18 18.28 4.99
CA PRO A 124 3.70 17.99 6.33
C PRO A 124 3.12 18.88 7.44
N SER A 125 2.84 20.15 7.14
CA SER A 125 2.19 21.09 8.05
C SER A 125 0.76 20.67 8.41
N GLU A 126 0.00 20.22 7.43
CA GLU A 126 -1.37 19.72 7.61
C GLU A 126 -1.38 18.40 8.39
N ALA A 127 -0.43 17.51 8.12
CA ALA A 127 -0.26 16.26 8.88
C ALA A 127 0.02 16.53 10.37
N ARG A 128 0.91 17.48 10.66
CA ARG A 128 1.17 17.93 12.05
C ARG A 128 -0.09 18.49 12.69
N ARG A 129 -0.82 19.39 12.00
CA ARG A 129 -2.05 19.99 12.49
C ARG A 129 -3.09 18.93 12.87
N ARG A 130 -3.35 17.97 11.99
CA ARG A 130 -4.30 16.86 12.25
C ARG A 130 -3.88 15.99 13.42
N THR A 131 -2.58 15.73 13.56
CA THR A 131 -2.06 14.93 14.68
C THR A 131 -2.29 15.64 16.02
N LEU A 132 -2.06 16.96 16.09
CA LEU A 132 -2.30 17.74 17.30
C LEU A 132 -3.79 17.79 17.65
N ILE A 133 -4.67 17.99 16.66
CA ILE A 133 -6.13 17.95 16.86
C ILE A 133 -6.56 16.57 17.40
N LEU A 134 -6.02 15.48 16.86
CA LEU A 134 -6.33 14.14 17.36
C LEU A 134 -5.86 13.95 18.82
N ALA A 135 -4.70 14.51 19.18
CA ALA A 135 -4.20 14.45 20.55
C ALA A 135 -5.06 15.22 21.55
N GLU A 136 -5.77 16.27 21.13
CA GLU A 136 -6.72 17.01 21.97
C GLU A 136 -8.05 16.25 22.18
N LEU A 137 -8.36 15.27 21.33
CA LEU A 137 -9.58 14.47 21.39
C LEU A 137 -9.44 13.18 22.21
N LEU A 138 -8.22 12.84 22.64
CA LEU A 138 -7.87 11.64 23.42
C LEU A 138 -7.51 12.03 24.86
#